data_AF-A0A293LDP9-F1
#
_entry.id   AF-A0A293LDP9-F1
#
_cell.length_a   1.000
_cell.length_b   1.000
_cell.length_c   1.000
_cell.angle_alpha   90.00
_cell.angle_beta   90.00
_cell.angle_gamma   90.00
#
_symmetry.space_group_name_H-M   'P 1'
#
loop_
_entity.id
_entity.type
_entity.pdbx_description
1 polymer ?
#
loop_
_entity_poly.entity_id
_entity_poly.type
_entity_poly.pdbx_seq_one_letter_code
_entity_poly.pdbx_strand_id
1 'polypeptide(L)'
;MKIGLCSFSGYKIYPGHGKRMVKADGKTFHFLSAKCEASHMMRRNPRKVTWTVLYRRKHKKGLEEETAKKRTRRTAKFQRAIVGASLNDILAKRNMKPEVRKAQREQAIRAAKEKQRAQKVQKKATTAAAPKAVPKQTRGPSWAPPSMTSSPRGT
;
A
#
# COMPACT_ATOMS: atom_id res chain seq x y z
N MET A 1 45.64 -9.80 0.53
CA MET A 1 45.79 -9.27 1.91
C MET A 1 44.68 -8.26 2.19
N LYS A 2 44.01 -8.32 3.36
CA LYS A 2 42.84 -7.47 3.66
C LYS A 2 43.28 -6.16 4.35
N ILE A 3 42.83 -5.03 3.82
CA ILE A 3 43.04 -3.71 4.44
C ILE A 3 42.00 -3.52 5.55
N GLY A 4 42.48 -3.23 6.77
CA GLY A 4 41.63 -2.94 7.92
C GLY A 4 41.22 -1.47 7.97
N LEU A 5 40.28 -1.14 8.87
CA LEU A 5 39.96 0.24 9.21
C LEU A 5 40.23 0.48 10.69
N CYS A 6 40.81 1.64 11.01
CA CYS A 6 41.01 2.07 12.39
C CYS A 6 39.67 2.39 13.05
N SER A 7 39.40 1.77 14.19
CA SER A 7 38.16 1.94 14.95
C SER A 7 37.99 3.36 15.51
N PHE A 8 39.09 4.08 15.75
CA PHE A 8 39.04 5.46 16.25
C PHE A 8 39.01 6.49 15.13
N SER A 9 40.00 6.46 14.23
CA SER A 9 40.19 7.49 13.22
C SER A 9 39.43 7.24 11.92
N GLY A 10 39.10 5.99 11.61
CA GLY A 10 38.51 5.58 10.33
C GLY A 10 39.49 5.49 9.15
N TYR A 11 40.79 5.66 9.38
CA TYR A 11 41.81 5.50 8.34
C TYR A 11 42.10 4.03 8.02
N LYS A 12 42.57 3.78 6.79
CA LYS A 12 42.98 2.46 6.32
C LYS A 12 44.21 1.97 7.09
N ILE A 13 44.18 0.73 7.55
CA ILE A 13 45.30 0.04 8.18
C ILE A 13 45.83 -0.97 7.17
N TYR A 14 47.04 -0.72 6.68
CA TYR A 14 47.74 -1.65 5.82
C TYR A 14 48.35 -2.79 6.64
N PRO A 15 48.62 -3.93 6.00
CA PRO A 15 49.29 -5.05 6.66
C PRO A 15 50.61 -4.62 7.31
N GLY A 16 50.94 -5.21 8.48
CA GLY A 16 52.13 -4.85 9.25
C GLY A 16 52.05 -3.53 10.04
N HIS A 17 50.90 -2.84 10.03
CA HIS A 17 50.73 -1.57 10.72
C HIS A 17 49.73 -1.64 11.87
N GLY A 18 49.96 -0.78 12.86
CA GLY A 18 49.03 -0.60 13.97
C GLY A 18 48.97 -1.80 14.90
N LYS A 19 47.86 -1.91 15.64
CA LYS A 19 47.64 -3.02 16.56
C LYS A 19 46.16 -3.31 16.79
N ARG A 20 45.90 -4.50 17.32
CA ARG A 20 44.56 -4.99 17.63
C ARG A 20 44.42 -5.13 19.15
N MET A 21 43.45 -4.42 19.72
CA MET A 21 43.08 -4.51 21.13
C MET A 21 41.77 -5.27 21.24
N VAL A 22 41.73 -6.31 22.08
CA VAL A 22 40.51 -7.05 22.39
C VAL A 22 40.12 -6.71 23.82
N LYS A 23 38.90 -6.25 24.03
CA LYS A 23 38.36 -5.99 25.37
C LYS A 23 37.80 -7.28 25.98
N ALA A 24 37.61 -7.28 27.31
CA ALA A 24 36.99 -8.39 28.04
C ALA A 24 35.57 -8.74 27.55
N ASP A 25 34.83 -7.79 26.98
CA ASP A 25 33.52 -8.02 26.35
C ASP A 25 33.60 -8.64 24.94
N GLY A 26 34.77 -9.14 24.52
CA GLY A 26 35.01 -9.73 23.20
C GLY A 26 35.09 -8.72 22.05
N LYS A 27 34.86 -7.44 22.31
CA LYS A 27 34.92 -6.39 21.28
C LYS A 27 36.35 -6.15 20.86
N THR A 28 36.57 -6.24 19.55
CA THR A 28 37.88 -6.05 18.92
C THR A 28 37.96 -4.65 18.32
N PHE A 29 39.04 -3.93 18.64
CA PHE A 29 39.36 -2.62 18.11
C PHE A 29 40.68 -2.68 17.36
N HIS A 30 40.73 -2.08 16.18
CA HIS A 30 41.95 -1.95 15.40
C HIS A 30 42.40 -0.50 15.45
N PHE A 31 43.67 -0.25 15.82
CA PHE A 31 44.24 1.08 15.88
C PHE A 31 45.37 1.20 14.87
N LEU A 32 45.36 2.29 14.09
CA LEU A 32 46.43 2.57 13.13
C LEU A 32 47.75 2.96 13.82
N SER A 33 47.67 3.71 14.92
CA SER A 33 48.83 4.27 15.62
C SER A 33 48.57 4.42 17.12
N ALA A 34 49.64 4.60 17.90
CA ALA A 34 49.56 4.84 19.35
C ALA A 34 48.71 6.07 19.70
N LYS A 35 48.71 7.11 18.86
CA LYS A 35 47.83 8.28 19.01
C LYS A 35 46.35 7.90 19.04
N CYS A 36 45.94 6.97 18.17
CA CYS A 36 44.55 6.52 18.08
C CYS A 36 44.15 5.70 19.30
N GLU A 37 45.05 4.83 19.75
CA GLU A 37 44.85 4.01 20.94
C GLU A 37 44.80 4.88 22.21
N ALA A 38 45.79 5.74 22.44
CA ALA A 38 45.83 6.61 23.62
C ALA A 38 44.56 7.46 23.72
N SER A 39 44.08 7.98 22.58
CA SER A 39 42.80 8.71 22.54
C SER A 39 41.59 7.84 22.91
N HIS A 40 41.58 6.57 22.50
CA HIS A 40 40.55 5.61 22.90
C HIS A 40 40.66 5.25 24.40
N MET A 41 41.86 5.05 24.93
CA MET A 41 42.07 4.77 26.37
C MET A 41 41.64 5.94 27.24
N MET A 42 41.93 7.17 26.82
CA MET A 42 41.41 8.40 27.42
C MET A 42 39.90 8.62 27.22
N ARG A 43 39.20 7.65 26.60
CA ARG A 43 37.74 7.69 26.34
C ARG A 43 37.29 8.94 25.56
N ARG A 44 38.17 9.49 24.72
CA ARG A 44 37.81 10.63 23.85
C ARG A 44 36.81 10.17 22.80
N ASN A 45 35.77 10.97 22.55
CA ASN A 45 34.79 10.66 21.52
C ASN A 45 35.33 11.04 20.12
N PRO A 46 35.51 10.10 19.18
CA PRO A 46 35.99 10.40 17.84
C PRO A 46 35.18 11.48 17.12
N ARG A 47 33.87 11.56 17.38
CA ARG A 47 32.97 12.57 16.76
C ARG A 47 33.23 14.00 17.22
N LYS A 48 34.05 14.20 18.26
CA LYS A 48 34.51 15.51 18.73
C LYS A 48 35.98 15.79 18.33
N VAL A 49 36.69 14.80 17.79
CA VAL A 49 38.11 14.92 17.41
C VAL A 49 38.24 15.23 15.93
N THR A 50 38.70 16.46 15.64
CA THR A 50 38.63 17.12 14.33
C THR A 50 39.25 16.35 13.16
N TRP A 51 40.37 15.65 13.40
CA TRP A 51 41.14 14.95 12.37
C TRP A 51 40.60 13.56 12.02
N THR A 52 39.55 13.09 12.70
CA THR A 52 38.97 11.76 12.43
C THR A 52 37.98 11.81 11.27
N VAL A 53 37.83 10.70 10.55
CA VAL A 53 36.84 10.54 9.49
C VAL A 53 35.42 10.69 10.05
N LEU A 54 35.15 10.20 11.27
CA LEU A 54 33.84 10.31 11.91
C LEU A 54 33.45 11.77 12.18
N TYR A 55 34.39 12.59 12.67
CA TYR A 55 34.15 14.02 12.85
C TYR A 55 33.85 14.70 11.51
N ARG A 56 34.67 14.43 10.48
CA ARG A 56 34.47 15.03 9.14
C ARG A 56 33.10 14.67 8.55
N ARG A 57 32.67 13.41 8.68
CA ARG A 57 31.31 12.97 8.27
C ARG A 57 30.20 13.69 9.02
N LYS A 58 30.31 13.81 10.36
CA LYS A 58 29.31 14.53 11.18
C LYS A 58 29.19 16.00 10.78
N HIS A 59 30.30 16.65 10.45
CA HIS A 59 30.36 18.06 10.09
C HIS A 59 30.35 18.29 8.57
N LYS A 60 29.98 17.27 7.79
CA LYS A 60 29.88 17.33 6.31
C LYS A 60 31.14 17.86 5.61
N LYS A 61 32.32 17.66 6.19
CA LYS A 61 33.59 18.09 5.61
C LYS A 61 34.04 17.10 4.54
N GLY A 62 34.16 17.57 3.30
CA GLY A 62 34.66 16.78 2.17
C GLY A 62 33.73 15.65 1.73
N LEU A 63 32.43 15.76 2.03
CA LEU A 63 31.40 15.01 1.33
C LEU A 63 30.97 15.88 0.16
N GLU A 64 31.13 15.40 -1.07
CA GLU A 64 30.37 15.94 -2.19
C GLU A 64 28.89 15.65 -1.88
N GLU A 65 28.09 16.70 -1.70
CA GLU A 65 26.65 16.61 -1.40
C GLU A 65 25.85 15.92 -2.52
N GLU A 66 26.53 15.56 -3.61
CA GLU A 66 26.05 14.82 -4.76
C GLU A 66 25.94 13.30 -4.53
N THR A 67 26.01 12.83 -3.28
CA THR A 67 25.64 11.43 -2.98
C THR A 67 24.12 11.29 -3.11
N ALA A 68 23.72 11.09 -4.36
CA ALA A 68 22.39 10.85 -4.89
C ALA A 68 21.35 10.58 -3.81
N LYS A 69 20.44 11.55 -3.61
CA LYS A 69 19.14 11.30 -2.99
C LYS A 69 18.64 9.99 -3.59
N LYS A 70 18.53 8.93 -2.79
CA LYS A 70 18.03 7.63 -3.25
C LYS A 70 16.65 7.87 -3.85
N ARG A 71 16.61 8.02 -5.17
CA ARG A 71 15.39 8.28 -5.92
C ARG A 71 14.60 6.99 -5.80
N THR A 72 13.52 7.02 -5.02
CA THR A 72 12.62 5.89 -4.85
C THR A 72 12.06 5.54 -6.21
N ARG A 73 12.50 4.41 -6.77
CA ARG A 73 12.06 3.93 -8.07
C ARG A 73 10.59 3.48 -7.95
N ARG A 74 9.65 4.31 -8.41
CA ARG A 74 8.25 3.89 -8.54
C ARG A 74 8.11 3.11 -9.85
N THR A 75 7.89 1.81 -9.75
CA THR A 75 7.58 0.96 -10.89
C THR A 75 6.08 0.68 -10.89
N ALA A 76 5.36 1.16 -11.89
CA ALA A 76 4.00 0.74 -12.17
C ALA A 76 4.03 -0.22 -13.36
N LYS A 77 3.47 -1.42 -13.21
CA LYS A 77 3.35 -2.42 -14.28
C LYS A 77 1.90 -2.88 -14.38
N PHE A 78 1.27 -2.60 -15.52
CA PHE A 78 0.09 -3.29 -16.10
C PHE A 78 0.18 -3.06 -17.63
N GLN A 79 -0.27 -3.90 -18.56
CA GLN A 79 -1.30 -4.94 -18.59
C GLN A 79 -0.77 -6.28 -19.12
N ARG A 80 -1.41 -7.38 -18.69
CA ARG A 80 -1.28 -8.73 -19.28
C ARG A 80 -2.60 -9.06 -19.98
N ALA A 81 -2.54 -9.74 -21.12
CA ALA A 81 -3.73 -10.31 -21.76
C ALA A 81 -4.35 -11.40 -20.87
N ILE A 82 -5.66 -11.61 -20.99
CA ILE A 82 -6.42 -12.63 -20.26
C ILE A 82 -6.89 -13.66 -21.28
N VAL A 83 -6.87 -14.96 -20.94
CA VAL A 83 -7.40 -16.01 -21.81
C VAL A 83 -8.89 -15.72 -22.09
N GLY A 84 -9.26 -15.62 -23.36
CA GLY A 84 -10.63 -15.28 -23.79
C GLY A 84 -10.87 -13.82 -24.20
N ALA A 85 -9.91 -12.91 -24.02
CA ALA A 85 -9.96 -11.57 -24.61
C ALA A 85 -8.54 -11.05 -24.90
N SER A 86 -8.27 -10.72 -26.16
CA SER A 86 -6.96 -10.17 -26.52
C SER A 86 -6.74 -8.80 -25.88
N LEU A 87 -5.48 -8.40 -25.70
CA LEU A 87 -5.13 -7.08 -25.16
C LEU A 87 -5.79 -5.93 -25.96
N ASN A 88 -5.93 -6.12 -27.27
CA ASN A 88 -6.56 -5.15 -28.17
C ASN A 88 -8.06 -5.04 -27.95
N ASP A 89 -8.77 -6.14 -27.70
CA ASP A 89 -10.21 -6.11 -27.41
C ASP A 89 -10.52 -5.40 -26.09
N ILE A 90 -9.65 -5.61 -25.08
CA ILE A 90 -9.74 -4.94 -23.78
C ILE A 90 -9.51 -3.44 -23.94
N LEU A 91 -8.49 -3.04 -24.70
CA LEU A 91 -8.20 -1.63 -24.98
C LEU A 91 -9.32 -0.96 -25.77
N ALA A 92 -9.85 -1.63 -26.80
CA ALA A 92 -10.96 -1.12 -27.61
C ALA A 92 -12.20 -0.83 -26.73
N LYS A 93 -12.63 -1.80 -25.91
CA LYS A 93 -13.77 -1.63 -25.00
C LYS A 93 -13.52 -0.54 -23.95
N ARG A 94 -12.31 -0.48 -23.39
CA ARG A 94 -11.93 0.51 -22.37
C ARG A 94 -11.80 1.93 -22.93
N ASN A 95 -11.45 2.08 -24.21
CA ASN A 95 -11.28 3.39 -24.84
C ASN A 95 -12.57 3.90 -25.52
N MET A 96 -13.66 3.13 -25.50
CA MET A 96 -14.98 3.58 -26.00
C MET A 96 -15.40 4.88 -25.31
N LYS A 97 -15.81 5.88 -26.08
CA LYS A 97 -16.26 7.17 -25.54
C LYS A 97 -17.43 6.97 -24.55
N PRO A 98 -17.51 7.79 -23.48
CA PRO A 98 -18.55 7.65 -22.46
C PRO A 98 -19.96 7.78 -23.04
N GLU A 99 -20.14 8.54 -24.12
CA GLU A 99 -21.41 8.68 -24.84
C GLU A 99 -21.90 7.36 -25.42
N VAL A 100 -21.01 6.58 -26.06
CA VAL A 100 -21.36 5.28 -26.63
C VAL A 100 -21.71 4.28 -25.53
N ARG A 101 -21.01 4.34 -24.39
CA ARG A 101 -21.35 3.50 -23.22
C ARG A 101 -22.71 3.87 -22.63
N LYS A 102 -23.03 5.16 -22.54
CA LYS A 102 -24.33 5.65 -22.07
C LYS A 102 -25.45 5.21 -23.00
N ALA A 103 -25.27 5.35 -24.31
CA ALA A 103 -26.24 4.90 -25.32
C ALA A 103 -26.52 3.40 -25.23
N GLN A 104 -25.47 2.56 -25.15
CA GLN A 104 -25.64 1.10 -24.98
C GLN A 104 -26.34 0.76 -23.66
N ARG A 105 -26.02 1.47 -22.58
CA ARG A 105 -26.68 1.30 -21.28
C ARG A 105 -28.16 1.67 -21.35
N GLU A 106 -28.50 2.77 -21.98
CA GLU A 106 -29.88 3.22 -22.13
C GLU A 106 -30.69 2.26 -23.02
N GLN A 107 -30.12 1.78 -24.12
CA GLN A 107 -30.73 0.77 -24.97
C GLN A 107 -30.99 -0.53 -24.20
N ALA A 108 -30.03 -0.99 -23.40
CA ALA A 108 -30.20 -2.16 -22.55
C ALA A 108 -31.30 -1.95 -21.48
N ILE A 109 -31.38 -0.77 -20.88
CA ILE A 109 -32.44 -0.42 -19.92
C ILE A 109 -33.81 -0.39 -20.59
N ARG A 110 -33.93 0.18 -21.79
CA ARG A 110 -35.20 0.20 -22.55
C ARG A 110 -35.65 -1.22 -22.90
N ALA A 111 -34.74 -2.02 -23.47
CA ALA A 111 -35.02 -3.43 -23.78
C ALA A 111 -35.40 -4.25 -22.54
N ALA A 112 -34.75 -4.01 -21.39
CA ALA A 112 -35.11 -4.66 -20.13
C ALA A 112 -36.51 -4.23 -19.63
N LYS A 113 -36.84 -2.94 -19.72
CA LYS A 113 -38.16 -2.42 -19.33
C LYS A 113 -39.28 -2.98 -20.24
N GLU A 114 -39.03 -3.10 -21.53
CA GLU A 114 -39.98 -3.70 -22.49
C GLU A 114 -40.18 -5.19 -22.23
N LYS A 115 -39.10 -5.95 -22.02
CA LYS A 115 -39.18 -7.36 -21.61
C LYS A 115 -39.97 -7.51 -20.30
N GLN A 116 -39.76 -6.64 -19.33
CA GLN A 116 -40.51 -6.64 -18.07
C GLN A 116 -41.99 -6.29 -18.28
N ARG A 117 -42.32 -5.36 -19.18
CA ARG A 117 -43.72 -5.05 -19.53
C ARG A 117 -44.40 -6.22 -20.23
N ALA A 118 -43.73 -6.84 -21.20
CA ALA A 118 -44.22 -8.03 -21.89
C ALA A 118 -44.44 -9.20 -20.91
N GLN A 119 -43.49 -9.46 -20.01
CA GLN A 119 -43.64 -10.47 -18.96
C GLN A 119 -44.78 -10.14 -17.99
N LYS A 120 -45.01 -8.87 -17.66
CA LYS A 120 -46.16 -8.45 -16.83
C LYS A 120 -47.50 -8.65 -17.54
N VAL A 121 -47.58 -8.37 -18.84
CA VAL A 121 -48.79 -8.62 -19.65
C VAL A 121 -49.05 -10.12 -19.78
N GLN A 122 -48.02 -10.93 -20.06
CA GLN A 122 -48.13 -12.39 -20.09
C GLN A 122 -48.55 -12.95 -18.73
N LYS A 123 -47.95 -12.48 -17.62
CA LYS A 123 -48.34 -12.89 -16.26
C LYS A 123 -49.79 -12.51 -15.92
N LYS A 124 -50.28 -11.35 -16.39
CA LYS A 124 -51.68 -10.92 -16.24
C LYS A 124 -52.64 -11.75 -17.10
N ALA A 125 -52.24 -12.10 -18.33
CA ALA A 125 -53.03 -12.96 -19.21
C ALA A 125 -53.13 -14.40 -18.66
N THR A 126 -52.06 -14.93 -18.07
CA THR A 126 -52.07 -16.26 -17.45
C THR A 126 -52.84 -16.30 -16.12
N THR A 127 -52.90 -15.19 -15.36
CA THR A 127 -53.74 -15.11 -14.15
C THR A 127 -55.22 -14.87 -14.45
N ALA A 128 -55.56 -14.26 -15.60
CA ALA A 128 -56.94 -14.12 -16.08
C ALA A 128 -57.51 -15.41 -16.69
N ALA A 129 -56.67 -16.37 -17.09
CA ALA A 129 -57.07 -17.66 -17.63
C ALA A 129 -57.15 -18.80 -16.58
N ALA A 130 -56.94 -18.49 -15.29
CA ALA A 130 -57.17 -19.46 -14.21
C ALA A 130 -58.67 -19.44 -13.80
N PRO A 131 -59.39 -20.58 -13.86
CA PRO A 131 -60.81 -20.63 -13.52
C PRO A 131 -61.03 -20.36 -12.02
N LYS A 132 -62.02 -19.51 -11.72
CA LYS A 132 -62.45 -19.16 -10.36
C LYS A 132 -62.99 -20.42 -9.66
N ALA A 133 -62.27 -20.90 -8.63
CA ALA A 133 -62.84 -21.74 -7.59
C ALA A 133 -63.30 -20.85 -6.41
N VAL A 134 -64.57 -21.03 -6.08
CA VAL A 134 -65.48 -20.44 -5.06
C VAL A 134 -64.84 -19.86 -3.77
N PRO A 135 -65.30 -18.69 -3.26
CA PRO A 135 -64.86 -18.14 -1.98
C PRO A 135 -65.75 -18.63 -0.82
N LYS A 136 -65.16 -18.93 0.35
CA LYS A 136 -65.90 -19.08 1.62
C LYS A 136 -65.35 -18.09 2.65
N GLN A 137 -66.22 -17.14 3.04
CA GLN A 137 -66.02 -16.15 4.10
C GLN A 137 -66.01 -16.81 5.48
N THR A 138 -65.11 -16.37 6.38
CA THR A 138 -65.43 -16.14 7.80
C THR A 138 -64.56 -15.02 8.40
N ARG A 139 -65.19 -13.85 8.55
CA ARG A 139 -65.18 -12.83 9.64
C ARG A 139 -63.92 -12.60 10.51
N GLY A 140 -63.60 -11.31 10.69
CA GLY A 140 -63.07 -10.73 11.93
C GLY A 140 -62.15 -9.51 11.71
N PRO A 141 -62.53 -8.28 12.10
CA PRO A 141 -61.66 -7.11 11.99
C PRO A 141 -60.89 -6.87 13.30
N SER A 142 -59.57 -6.74 13.23
CA SER A 142 -58.80 -6.09 14.30
C SER A 142 -57.69 -5.25 13.68
N TRP A 143 -57.99 -3.97 13.45
CA TRP A 143 -56.98 -2.95 13.28
C TRP A 143 -56.65 -2.37 14.66
N ALA A 144 -55.39 -2.50 15.09
CA ALA A 144 -54.82 -1.67 16.14
C ALA A 144 -53.69 -0.84 15.51
N PRO A 145 -53.66 0.49 15.69
CA PRO A 145 -52.61 1.34 15.13
C PRO A 145 -51.26 1.14 15.85
N PRO A 146 -50.12 1.50 15.22
CA PRO A 146 -48.80 1.19 15.71
C PRO A 146 -48.41 2.13 16.86
N SER A 147 -48.04 1.58 18.03
CA SER A 147 -47.41 2.35 19.09
C SER A 147 -45.95 2.63 18.75
N MET A 148 -45.68 3.86 18.31
CA MET A 148 -44.35 4.47 18.38
C MET A 148 -43.91 4.47 19.85
N THR A 149 -42.87 3.70 20.18
CA THR A 149 -42.12 3.90 21.42
C THR A 149 -41.03 4.93 21.14
N SER A 150 -41.28 6.17 21.52
CA SER A 150 -40.23 7.17 21.73
C SER A 150 -39.47 6.79 23.00
N SER A 151 -38.17 6.52 22.89
CA SER A 151 -37.29 6.43 24.05
C SER A 151 -37.23 7.78 24.77
N PRO A 152 -37.43 7.84 26.10
CA PRO A 152 -37.24 9.07 26.84
C PRO A 152 -35.75 9.34 27.02
N ARG A 153 -35.38 10.58 26.68
CA ARG A 153 -34.12 11.22 27.02
C ARG A 153 -34.08 11.41 28.55
N GLY A 154 -33.05 10.94 29.23
CA GLY A 154 -32.86 11.14 30.66
C GLY A 154 -31.43 10.82 31.12
N THR A 155 -30.75 11.89 31.55
CA THR A 155 -29.42 12.04 32.18
C THR A 155 -28.18 11.62 31.40
#